data_AF-A0A4Y9PQA6-F1
#
_entry.id   AF-A0A4Y9PQA6-F1
#
_cell.length_a   1.000
_cell.length_b   1.000
_cell.length_c   1.000
_cell.angle_alpha   90.00
_cell.angle_beta   90.00
_cell.angle_gamma   90.00
#
_symmetry.space_group_name_H-M   'P 1'
#
loop_
_entity.id
_entity.type
_entity.pdbx_description
1 polymer ?
#
loop_
_entity_poly.entity_id
_entity_poly.type
_entity_poly.pdbx_seq_one_letter_code
_entity_poly.pdbx_strand_id
1 'polypeptide(L)'
;MTDIETCEAFTDVSTILQNAGAGLYEGRMSQKEYDGWMRLATRVLDRVPTRGEGAVSDAIAALKTEYPPIPAGTQGVTGIGKPVPNTVPSPVDACDAVGYQIFGEGFTGG
;
A
#
# COMPACT_ATOMS: atom_id res chain seq x y z
N MET A 1 -3.45 18.71 -8.10
CA MET A 1 -3.13 17.29 -7.91
C MET A 1 -4.42 16.53 -8.07
N THR A 2 -4.44 15.51 -8.91
CA THR A 2 -5.66 14.82 -9.35
C THR A 2 -5.81 13.49 -8.62
N ASP A 3 -7.04 12.97 -8.58
CA ASP A 3 -7.31 11.62 -8.05
C ASP A 3 -6.48 10.54 -8.77
N ILE A 4 -6.25 10.72 -10.09
CA ILE A 4 -5.41 9.84 -10.91
C ILE A 4 -3.97 9.78 -10.38
N GLU A 5 -3.35 10.93 -10.07
CA GLU A 5 -1.98 10.98 -9.53
C GLU A 5 -1.89 10.28 -8.16
N THR A 6 -2.94 10.40 -7.34
CA THR A 6 -3.03 9.71 -6.04
C THR A 6 -3.15 8.19 -6.23
N CYS A 7 -3.99 7.75 -7.16
CA CYS A 7 -4.17 6.33 -7.50
C CYS A 7 -2.92 5.71 -8.12
N GLU A 8 -2.22 6.44 -8.97
CA GLU A 8 -0.93 6.04 -9.53
C GLU A 8 0.11 5.87 -8.42
N ALA A 9 0.25 6.85 -7.51
CA ALA A 9 1.16 6.71 -6.37
C ALA A 9 0.77 5.55 -5.43
N PHE A 10 -0.52 5.24 -5.30
CA PHE A 10 -0.98 4.09 -4.51
C PHE A 10 -0.65 2.74 -5.17
N THR A 11 -0.48 2.70 -6.48
CA THR A 11 -0.06 1.48 -7.22
C THR A 11 1.33 0.99 -6.79
N ASP A 12 2.22 1.88 -6.36
CA ASP A 12 3.52 1.49 -5.77
C ASP A 12 3.33 0.68 -4.47
N VAL A 13 2.37 1.09 -3.63
CA VAL A 13 2.04 0.37 -2.39
C VAL A 13 1.49 -1.01 -2.74
N SER A 14 0.52 -1.06 -3.67
CA SER A 14 -0.09 -2.32 -4.15
C SER A 14 0.97 -3.29 -4.68
N THR A 15 1.89 -2.79 -5.51
CA THR A 15 2.99 -3.56 -6.09
C THR A 15 3.90 -4.16 -5.01
N ILE A 16 4.25 -3.39 -3.96
CA ILE A 16 5.06 -3.91 -2.85
C ILE A 16 4.33 -5.03 -2.11
N LEU A 17 3.06 -4.81 -1.77
CA LEU A 17 2.26 -5.80 -1.03
C LEU A 17 2.10 -7.10 -1.82
N GLN A 18 1.78 -6.99 -3.10
CA GLN A 18 1.62 -8.14 -3.99
C GLN A 18 2.92 -8.94 -4.12
N ASN A 19 4.04 -8.28 -4.42
CA ASN A 19 5.31 -8.99 -4.64
C ASN A 19 5.90 -9.57 -3.35
N ALA A 20 5.81 -8.84 -2.23
CA ALA A 20 6.26 -9.37 -0.95
C ALA A 20 5.39 -10.54 -0.49
N GLY A 21 4.06 -10.43 -0.65
CA GLY A 21 3.11 -11.50 -0.35
C GLY A 21 3.37 -12.75 -1.19
N ALA A 22 3.51 -12.59 -2.51
CA ALA A 22 3.84 -13.69 -3.43
C ALA A 22 5.22 -14.29 -3.11
N GLY A 23 6.24 -13.46 -2.87
CA GLY A 23 7.59 -13.91 -2.53
C GLY A 23 7.64 -14.74 -1.24
N LEU A 24 6.89 -14.34 -0.21
CA LEU A 24 6.76 -15.10 1.03
C LEU A 24 6.00 -16.42 0.79
N TYR A 25 4.88 -16.36 0.07
CA TYR A 25 4.06 -17.53 -0.23
C TYR A 25 4.81 -18.60 -1.05
N GLU A 26 5.61 -18.17 -2.01
CA GLU A 26 6.40 -19.04 -2.89
C GLU A 26 7.72 -19.49 -2.25
N GLY A 27 8.03 -19.05 -1.02
CA GLY A 27 9.25 -19.41 -0.31
C GLY A 27 10.53 -18.76 -0.87
N ARG A 28 10.41 -17.72 -1.72
CA ARG A 28 11.52 -16.92 -2.23
C ARG A 28 12.01 -15.86 -1.24
N MET A 29 11.21 -15.59 -0.21
CA MET A 29 11.46 -14.56 0.79
C MET A 29 11.23 -15.14 2.19
N SER A 30 12.15 -14.85 3.11
CA SER A 30 11.97 -15.15 4.54
C SER A 30 10.94 -14.22 5.18
N GLN A 31 10.39 -14.62 6.34
CA GLN A 31 9.50 -13.75 7.11
C GLN A 31 10.17 -12.40 7.46
N LYS A 32 11.47 -12.40 7.77
CA LYS A 32 12.21 -11.18 8.12
C LYS A 32 12.30 -10.20 6.96
N GLU A 33 12.50 -10.70 5.74
CA GLU A 33 12.52 -9.88 4.53
C GLU A 33 11.12 -9.33 4.25
N TYR A 34 10.08 -10.17 4.35
CA TYR A 34 8.68 -9.74 4.22
C TYR A 34 8.34 -8.62 5.20
N ASP A 35 8.69 -8.76 6.48
CA ASP A 35 8.44 -7.72 7.48
C ASP A 35 9.18 -6.41 7.13
N GLY A 36 10.36 -6.52 6.51
CA GLY A 36 11.10 -5.38 5.97
C GLY A 36 10.34 -4.65 4.86
N TRP A 37 9.78 -5.41 3.92
CA TRP A 37 8.93 -4.88 2.85
C TRP A 37 7.64 -4.26 3.38
N MET A 38 7.00 -4.84 4.40
CA MET A 38 5.80 -4.26 5.01
C MET A 38 6.11 -2.91 5.69
N ARG A 39 7.26 -2.79 6.37
CA ARG A 39 7.72 -1.50 6.89
C ARG A 39 7.96 -0.49 5.77
N LEU A 40 8.53 -0.91 4.63
CA LEU A 40 8.67 -0.04 3.47
C LEU A 40 7.32 0.41 2.93
N ALA A 41 6.36 -0.51 2.78
CA ALA A 41 5.01 -0.21 2.30
C ALA A 41 4.34 0.89 3.14
N THR A 42 4.47 0.88 4.48
CA THR A 42 3.92 1.97 5.34
C THR A 42 4.52 3.34 5.01
N ARG A 43 5.82 3.41 4.69
CA ARG A 43 6.49 4.66 4.32
C ARG A 43 6.13 5.12 2.91
N VAL A 44 5.91 4.18 1.99
CA VAL A 44 5.45 4.50 0.64
C VAL A 44 4.01 5.01 0.69
N LEU A 45 3.15 4.33 1.46
CA LEU A 45 1.78 4.78 1.72
C LEU A 45 1.74 6.19 2.28
N ASP A 46 2.56 6.52 3.27
CA ASP A 46 2.62 7.87 3.86
C ASP A 46 2.95 8.97 2.84
N ARG A 47 3.73 8.63 1.80
CA ARG A 47 4.10 9.55 0.70
C ARG A 47 3.03 9.66 -0.38
N VAL A 48 2.04 8.76 -0.42
CA VAL A 48 0.93 8.84 -1.37
C VAL A 48 0.23 10.18 -1.17
N PRO A 49 0.04 11.00 -2.20
CA PRO A 49 -0.51 12.33 -2.00
C PRO A 49 -1.99 12.30 -1.57
N THR A 50 -2.39 13.13 -0.60
CA THR A 50 -3.79 13.23 -0.11
C THR A 50 -4.32 14.67 -0.09
N ARG A 51 -3.80 15.53 -0.98
CA ARG A 51 -4.13 16.98 -0.99
C ARG A 51 -5.36 17.32 -1.82
N GLY A 52 -6.09 16.34 -2.35
CA GLY A 52 -7.36 16.54 -3.06
C GLY A 52 -8.56 16.41 -2.12
N GLU A 53 -9.71 16.95 -2.52
CA GLU A 53 -11.00 16.64 -1.90
C GLU A 53 -11.62 15.44 -2.62
N GLY A 54 -12.25 14.51 -1.88
CA GLY A 54 -13.00 13.40 -2.47
C GLY A 54 -12.61 12.00 -1.98
N ALA A 55 -13.35 11.01 -2.47
CA ALA A 55 -13.31 9.63 -1.96
C ALA A 55 -11.93 8.97 -2.05
N VAL A 56 -11.13 9.29 -3.07
CA VAL A 56 -9.75 8.77 -3.24
C VAL A 56 -8.86 9.29 -2.12
N SER A 57 -8.80 10.61 -1.92
CA SER A 57 -8.02 11.21 -0.83
C SER A 57 -8.47 10.71 0.55
N ASP A 58 -9.79 10.60 0.77
CA ASP A 58 -10.36 10.13 2.04
C ASP A 58 -9.98 8.67 2.33
N ALA A 59 -10.06 7.79 1.33
CA ALA A 59 -9.67 6.39 1.46
C ALA A 59 -8.18 6.24 1.77
N ILE A 60 -7.31 6.97 1.07
CA ILE A 60 -5.88 6.96 1.34
C ILE A 60 -5.55 7.54 2.72
N ALA A 61 -6.21 8.63 3.14
CA ALA A 61 -5.99 9.23 4.45
C ALA A 61 -6.43 8.28 5.59
N ALA A 62 -7.56 7.59 5.42
CA ALA A 62 -8.01 6.56 6.34
C ALA A 62 -6.99 5.40 6.41
N LEU A 63 -6.48 4.96 5.27
CA LEU A 63 -5.49 3.89 5.20
C LEU A 63 -4.16 4.28 5.87
N LYS A 64 -3.68 5.52 5.69
CA LYS A 64 -2.50 6.06 6.39
C LYS A 64 -2.67 6.08 7.91
N THR A 65 -3.90 6.33 8.37
CA THR A 65 -4.23 6.35 9.81
C THR A 65 -4.20 4.94 10.39
N GLU A 66 -4.72 3.95 9.65
CA GLU A 66 -4.67 2.53 10.04
C GLU A 66 -3.23 1.98 10.02
N TYR A 67 -2.43 2.39 9.03
CA TYR A 67 -1.06 1.90 8.84
C TYR A 67 -0.03 3.05 8.90
N PRO A 68 0.25 3.59 10.10
CA PRO A 68 1.20 4.68 10.26
C PRO A 68 2.61 4.29 9.80
N PRO A 69 3.40 5.23 9.25
CA PRO A 69 4.74 4.94 8.74
C PRO A 69 5.68 4.47 9.83
N ILE A 70 6.36 3.35 9.58
CA ILE A 70 7.47 2.89 10.42
C ILE A 70 8.78 3.47 9.85
N PRO A 71 9.53 4.27 10.63
CA PRO A 71 10.77 4.91 10.15
C PRO A 71 11.80 3.93 9.57
N ALA A 72 12.67 4.44 8.70
CA ALA A 72 13.78 3.63 8.19
C ALA A 72 14.75 3.27 9.32
N GLY A 73 15.27 2.04 9.29
CA GLY A 73 16.23 1.54 10.29
C GLY A 73 15.60 1.12 11.63
N THR A 74 14.31 1.31 11.85
CA THR A 74 13.63 0.82 13.05
C THR A 74 13.04 -0.58 12.84
N GLN A 75 13.01 -1.34 13.92
CA GLN A 75 12.16 -2.52 14.02
C GLN A 75 10.76 -2.07 14.42
N GLY A 76 9.73 -2.65 13.82
CA GLY A 76 8.33 -2.30 14.06
C GLY A 76 7.39 -3.30 13.40
N VAL A 77 6.22 -3.48 14.01
CA VAL A 77 5.17 -4.39 13.54
C VAL A 77 4.09 -3.57 12.84
N THR A 78 3.60 -4.07 11.71
CA THR A 78 2.50 -3.47 10.94
C THR A 78 1.59 -4.55 10.38
N GLY A 79 0.32 -4.21 10.19
CA GLY A 79 -0.70 -5.06 9.58
C GLY A 79 -0.93 -4.81 8.08
N ILE A 80 -0.19 -3.91 7.42
CA ILE A 80 -0.51 -3.42 6.05
C ILE A 80 -0.58 -4.52 4.96
N GLY A 81 0.05 -5.68 5.17
CA GLY A 81 -0.04 -6.84 4.26
C GLY A 81 -1.13 -7.85 4.63
N LYS A 82 -1.99 -7.54 5.60
CA LYS A 82 -3.15 -8.34 6.00
C LYS A 82 -4.42 -7.72 5.43
N PRO A 83 -5.55 -8.46 5.39
CA PRO A 83 -6.83 -7.87 5.02
C PRO A 83 -7.10 -6.59 5.82
N VAL A 84 -7.40 -5.52 5.09
CA VAL A 84 -7.73 -4.21 5.68
C VAL A 84 -9.04 -4.34 6.45
N PRO A 85 -9.19 -3.72 7.64
CA PRO A 85 -10.47 -3.70 8.34
C PRO A 85 -11.58 -3.11 7.47
N ASN A 86 -12.78 -3.71 7.49
CA ASN A 86 -13.95 -3.23 6.73
C ASN A 86 -14.40 -1.80 7.09
N THR A 87 -13.85 -1.21 8.16
CA THR A 87 -14.09 0.17 8.58
C THR A 87 -13.27 1.19 7.80
N VAL A 88 -12.24 0.76 7.06
CA VAL A 88 -11.41 1.63 6.23
C VAL A 88 -11.94 1.60 4.79
N PRO A 89 -12.28 2.75 4.18
CA PRO A 89 -12.71 2.80 2.78
C PRO A 89 -11.64 2.20 1.85
N SER A 90 -12.07 1.40 0.88
CA SER A 90 -11.19 0.75 -0.09
C SER A 90 -10.62 1.79 -1.07
N PRO A 91 -9.28 2.01 -1.10
CA PRO A 91 -8.70 2.88 -2.11
C PRO A 91 -8.81 2.29 -3.52
N VAL A 92 -8.89 0.96 -3.64
CA VAL A 92 -9.09 0.27 -4.92
C VAL A 92 -10.45 0.67 -5.51
N ASP A 93 -11.51 0.60 -4.70
CA ASP A 93 -12.87 0.93 -5.15
C ASP A 93 -12.99 2.44 -5.45
N ALA A 94 -12.33 3.28 -4.66
CA ALA A 94 -12.31 4.73 -4.88
C ALA A 94 -11.58 5.09 -6.19
N CYS A 95 -10.47 4.43 -6.50
CA CYS A 95 -9.74 4.63 -7.75
C CYS A 95 -10.51 4.11 -8.97
N ASP A 96 -11.17 2.97 -8.85
CA ASP A 96 -12.03 2.42 -9.91
C ASP A 96 -13.18 3.38 -10.26
N ALA A 97 -13.80 4.00 -9.24
CA ALA A 97 -14.88 4.98 -9.42
C ALA A 97 -14.46 6.24 -10.20
N VAL A 98 -13.17 6.59 -10.23
CA VAL A 98 -12.63 7.69 -11.05
C VAL A 98 -12.00 7.20 -12.36
N GLY A 99 -12.20 5.93 -12.71
CA GLY A 99 -11.73 5.32 -13.95
C GLY A 99 -10.26 4.89 -13.92
N TYR A 100 -9.65 4.77 -12.74
CA TYR A 100 -8.28 4.29 -12.57
C TYR A 100 -8.27 2.90 -11.93
N GLN A 101 -7.96 1.88 -12.74
CA GLN A 101 -7.80 0.53 -12.22
C GLN A 101 -6.42 0.40 -11.55
N ILE A 102 -6.39 0.11 -10.24
CA ILE A 102 -5.13 -0.23 -9.56
C ILE A 102 -4.56 -1.52 -10.15
N PHE A 103 -3.28 -1.50 -10.48
CA PHE A 103 -2.53 -2.68 -10.89
C PHE A 103 -1.34 -2.90 -9.94
N GLY A 104 -0.69 -4.05 -10.08
CA GLY A 104 0.58 -4.33 -9.42
C GLY A 104 1.51 -4.96 -10.45
N GLU A 105 2.74 -4.45 -10.54
CA GLU A 105 3.74 -5.03 -11.43
C GLU A 105 4.39 -6.24 -10.75
N GLY A 106 3.96 -7.44 -11.13
CA GLY A 106 4.55 -8.67 -10.62
C GLY A 106 5.97 -8.88 -11.16
N PHE A 107 6.94 -9.09 -10.27
CA PHE A 107 8.30 -9.46 -10.64
C PHE A 107 8.74 -10.77 -9.99
N THR A 108 9.47 -11.57 -10.75
CA THR A 108 10.06 -12.85 -10.33
C THR A 108 11.57 -12.66 -10.16
N GLY A 109 12.00 -12.10 -9.02
CA GLY A 109 13.42 -11.88 -8.71
C GLY A 109 13.63 -11.36 -7.29
N GLY A 110 14.81 -11.63 -6.72
CA GLY A 110 15.25 -11.20 -5.39
C GLY A 110 16.68 -10.69 -5.43
#